data_AF-A0A377NCF0-F1
#
_entry.id   AF-A0A377NCF0-F1
#
_cell.length_a   1.000
_cell.length_b   1.000
_cell.length_c   1.000
_cell.angle_alpha   90.00
_cell.angle_beta   90.00
_cell.angle_gamma   90.00
#
_symmetry.space_group_name_H-M   'P 1'
#
loop_
_entity.id
_entity.type
_entity.pdbx_description
1 polymer ?
#
loop_
_entity_poly.entity_id
_entity_poly.type
_entity_poly.pdbx_seq_one_letter_code
_entity_poly.pdbx_strand_id
1 'polypeptide(L)' 'MVLGTKKAMALAEKEHLAVYLITKTPEGFEVHMTPQFKAYLREPE' A
#
# COMPACT_ATOMS: atom_id res chain seq x y z
N MET A 1 -11.95 2.73 1.99
CA MET A 1 -11.62 1.86 3.15
C MET A 1 -11.97 2.61 4.44
N VAL A 2 -12.64 1.93 5.38
CA VAL A 2 -13.24 2.53 6.60
C VAL A 2 -12.19 3.00 7.63
N LEU A 3 -10.98 2.46 7.60
CA LEU A 3 -9.93 2.73 8.60
C LEU A 3 -9.06 3.97 8.31
N GLY A 4 -9.08 4.51 7.08
CA GLY A 4 -8.15 5.54 6.62
C GLY A 4 -6.72 5.01 6.38
N THR A 5 -5.96 5.71 5.53
CA THR A 5 -4.67 5.24 4.97
C THR A 5 -3.64 4.88 6.04
N LYS A 6 -3.49 5.69 7.09
CA LYS A 6 -2.49 5.46 8.15
C LYS A 6 -2.74 4.19 8.96
N LYS A 7 -3.99 3.93 9.35
CA LYS A 7 -4.33 2.73 10.15
C LYS A 7 -4.31 1.46 9.31
N ALA A 8 -4.70 1.56 8.04
CA ALA A 8 -4.62 0.45 7.10
C ALA A 8 -3.16 0.02 6.87
N MET A 9 -2.24 0.97 6.70
CA MET A 9 -0.81 0.67 6.54
C MET A 9 -0.19 0.07 7.81
N ALA A 10 -0.46 0.63 8.99
CA ALA A 10 0.07 0.10 10.25
C ALA A 10 -0.41 -1.32 10.57
N LEU A 11 -1.68 -1.63 10.25
CA LEU A 11 -2.20 -2.99 10.37
C LEU A 11 -1.55 -3.92 9.33
N ALA A 12 -1.38 -3.46 8.09
CA ALA A 12 -0.76 -4.25 7.03
C ALA A 12 0.71 -4.59 7.34
N GLU A 13 1.46 -3.65 7.93
CA GLU A 13 2.84 -3.92 8.37
C GLU A 13 2.88 -4.90 9.54
N LYS A 14 1.99 -4.74 10.53
CA LYS A 14 1.90 -5.63 11.70
C LYS A 14 1.53 -7.06 11.34
N GLU A 15 0.57 -7.23 10.43
CA GLU A 15 0.03 -8.54 10.03
C GLU A 15 0.77 -9.11 8.79
N HIS A 16 1.86 -8.47 8.36
CA HIS A 16 2.65 -8.85 7.18
C HIS A 16 1.82 -9.00 5.89
N LEU A 17 0.80 -8.16 5.73
CA LEU A 17 -0.09 -8.19 4.57
C LEU A 17 0.56 -7.50 3.37
N ALA A 18 0.46 -8.13 2.21
CA ALA A 18 0.80 -7.52 0.94
C ALA A 18 -0.31 -6.52 0.56
N VAL A 19 -0.05 -5.23 0.76
CA VAL A 19 -1.03 -4.17 0.52
C VAL A 19 -0.48 -3.14 -0.45
N TYR A 20 -1.33 -2.76 -1.40
CA TYR A 20 -1.10 -1.69 -2.36
C TYR A 20 -2.22 -0.67 -2.25
N LEU A 21 -1.87 0.56 -1.92
CA LEU A 21 -2.80 1.64 -1.58
C LEU A 21 -2.58 2.82 -2.50
N ILE A 22 -3.62 3.18 -3.26
CA ILE A 22 -3.67 4.40 -4.06
C ILE A 22 -4.52 5.41 -3.29
N THR A 23 -3.96 6.57 -3.01
CA THR A 23 -4.65 7.66 -2.31
C THR A 23 -4.77 8.85 -3.26
N LYS A 24 -5.97 9.43 -3.38
CA LYS A 24 -6.19 10.66 -4.16
C LYS A 24 -5.62 11.84 -3.38
N THR A 25 -4.71 12.58 -3.99
CA THR A 25 -4.19 13.84 -3.46
C THR A 25 -4.75 15.03 -4.27
N PRO A 26 -4.64 16.27 -3.77
CA PRO A 26 -5.08 17.46 -4.51
C PRO A 26 -4.41 17.59 -5.88
N GLU A 27 -3.16 17.16 -5.99
CA GLU A 27 -2.32 17.30 -7.18
C GLU A 27 -2.31 16.04 -8.06
N GLY A 28 -2.87 14.91 -7.59
CA GLY A 28 -2.77 13.66 -8.34
C GLY A 28 -3.18 12.42 -7.55
N PHE A 29 -2.33 11.41 -7.61
CA PHE A 29 -2.49 10.15 -6.88
C PHE A 29 -1.15 9.79 -6.24
N GLU A 30 -1.16 9.43 -4.96
CA GLU A 30 -0.02 8.86 -4.26
C GLU A 30 -0.20 7.35 -4.11
N VAL A 31 0.91 6.63 -4.19
CA VAL A 31 0.94 5.17 -4.09
C VAL A 31 1.81 4.77 -2.90
N HIS A 32 1.23 3.96 -2.02
CA HIS A 32 1.93 3.32 -0.92
C HIS A 32 1.87 1.81 -1.08
N MET A 33 3.00 1.14 -0.88
CA MET A 33 3.11 -0.31 -0.94
C MET A 33 3.85 -0.83 0.27
N THR A 34 3.42 -1.96 0.81
CA THR A 34 4.17 -2.64 1.87
C THR A 34 5.36 -3.40 1.28
N PRO A 35 6.46 -3.60 2.05
CA PRO A 35 7.62 -4.35 1.57
C PRO A 35 7.26 -5.77 1.08
N GLN A 36 6.25 -6.39 1.71
CA GLN A 36 5.76 -7.72 1.36
C GLN A 36 5.09 -7.73 -0.02
N PHE A 37 4.46 -6.64 -0.44
CA PHE A 37 3.87 -6.53 -1.77
C PHE A 37 4.93 -6.51 -2.88
N LYS A 38 6.12 -5.96 -2.60
CA LYS A 38 7.22 -5.91 -3.57
C LYS A 38 7.71 -7.30 -4.01
N ALA A 39 7.60 -8.30 -3.14
CA ALA A 39 7.96 -9.68 -3.47
C ALA A 39 7.05 -10.31 -4.56
N TYR A 40 5.86 -9.74 -4.78
CA TYR A 40 4.91 -10.19 -5.80
C TYR A 40 4.99 -9.39 -7.10
N LEU A 41 5.78 -8.30 -7.13
CA LEU A 41 6.00 -7.54 -8.35
C LEU A 41 6.96 -8.34 -9.23
N ARG A 42 6.45 -8.87 -10.36
CA ARG A 42 7.31 -9.37 -11.43
C ARG A 42 8.10 -8.20 -12.00
N GLU A 43 9.42 -8.36 -12.14
CA GLU A 43 10.22 -7.41 -12.90
C GLU A 43 9.67 -7.32 -14.33
N PRO A 44 9.52 -6.10 -14.87
CA PRO A 44 9.14 -5.96 -16.27
C PRO A 44 10.27 -6.53 -17.13
N GLU A 45 9.90 -7.48 -18.00
CA GLU A 45 10.75 -8.06 -19.04
C GLU A 45 11.09 -7.03 -20.13
#